data_AF-A0A841I067-F1
#
_entry.id   AF-A0A841I067-F1
#
_cell.length_a   1.000
_cell.length_b   1.000
_cell.length_c   1.000
_cell.angle_alpha   90.00
_cell.angle_beta   90.00
_cell.angle_gamma   90.00
#
_symmetry.space_group_name_H-M   'P 1'
#
loop_
_entity.id
_entity.type
_entity.pdbx_description
1 polymer ?
#
loop_
_entity_poly.entity_id
_entity_poly.type
_entity_poly.pdbx_seq_one_letter_code
_entity_poly.pdbx_strand_id
1 'polypeptide(L)'
;MQGRRVRVLRAHRSGTLIRPTASTAGLDFFARHALVERRRAAQVRALPGALESARGPALLLGDLNTPPRGLLYGALGRLQDAFAVAGRGLGYTFPSRLPLMRTDDVWSRGLRASAVRTADAPSDHRAVVADLVRSGVP
;
A
#
# COMPACT_ATOMS: atom_id res chain seq x y z
N MET A 1 15.51 -20.48 19.40
CA MET A 1 14.32 -20.60 18.53
C MET A 1 14.46 -19.60 17.37
N GLN A 2 14.72 -20.07 16.14
CA GLN A 2 14.87 -19.18 14.98
C GLN A 2 13.50 -18.67 14.53
N GLY A 3 13.23 -17.39 14.76
CA GLY A 3 12.02 -16.74 14.24
C GLY A 3 12.01 -16.79 12.71
N ARG A 4 11.00 -17.46 12.13
CA ARG A 4 10.81 -17.52 10.67
C ARG A 4 10.70 -16.10 10.11
N ARG A 5 11.67 -15.70 9.29
CA ARG A 5 11.60 -14.50 8.45
C ARG A 5 10.67 -14.77 7.26
N VAL A 6 9.82 -13.81 6.96
CA VAL A 6 8.94 -13.84 5.78
C VAL A 6 9.30 -12.64 4.90
N ARG A 7 9.70 -12.90 3.66
CA ARG A 7 9.92 -11.85 2.67
C ARG A 7 8.66 -11.70 1.82
N VAL A 8 8.18 -10.47 1.72
CA VAL A 8 7.06 -10.10 0.86
C VAL A 8 7.58 -9.22 -0.26
N LEU A 9 7.30 -9.63 -1.50
CA LEU A 9 7.50 -8.83 -2.70
C LEU A 9 6.13 -8.46 -3.24
N ARG A 10 5.89 -7.16 -3.39
CA ARG A 10 4.66 -6.65 -3.98
C ARG A 10 5.00 -5.86 -5.23
N ALA A 11 4.42 -6.26 -6.36
CA ALA A 11 4.52 -5.56 -7.64
C ALA A 11 3.12 -5.29 -8.19
N HIS A 12 2.89 -4.10 -8.74
CA HIS A 12 1.66 -3.78 -9.45
C HIS A 12 1.80 -4.27 -10.90
N ARG A 13 0.81 -5.01 -11.44
CA ARG A 13 0.76 -5.28 -12.89
C ARG A 13 0.01 -4.13 -13.55
N SER A 14 0.68 -3.37 -14.41
CA SER A 14 0.04 -2.32 -15.20
C SER A 14 -1.07 -2.93 -16.06
N GLY A 15 -2.32 -2.56 -15.79
CA GLY A 15 -3.41 -2.72 -16.75
C GLY A 15 -3.30 -1.64 -17.83
N THR A 16 -3.66 -1.97 -19.07
CA THR A 16 -3.63 -1.09 -20.25
C THR A 16 -4.00 0.35 -19.93
N LEU A 17 -3.04 1.26 -20.12
CA LEU A 17 -3.23 2.71 -20.07
C LEU A 17 -4.23 3.13 -21.16
N ILE A 18 -5.50 3.35 -20.79
CA ILE A 18 -6.42 4.11 -21.64
C ILE A 18 -5.98 5.57 -21.56
N ARG A 19 -5.34 6.08 -22.62
CA ARG A 19 -5.07 7.52 -22.80
C ARG A 19 -6.41 8.24 -22.98
N PRO A 20 -6.82 9.15 -22.08
CA PRO A 20 -7.97 10.00 -22.36
C PRO A 20 -7.58 10.98 -23.48
N THR A 21 -8.20 10.85 -24.64
CA THR A 21 -8.23 11.91 -25.65
C THR A 21 -9.11 13.05 -25.13
N ALA A 22 -8.55 14.25 -25.10
CA ALA A 22 -9.17 15.43 -24.53
C ALA A 22 -10.42 15.86 -25.32
N SER A 23 -11.59 15.93 -24.65
CA SER A 23 -12.64 16.94 -24.90
C SER A 23 -13.89 16.76 -24.02
N THR A 24 -13.78 16.79 -22.68
CA THR A 24 -14.82 17.17 -21.68
C THR A 24 -14.20 17.25 -20.26
N ALA A 25 -12.91 17.59 -20.19
CA ALA A 25 -11.97 17.06 -19.20
C ALA A 25 -12.10 17.58 -17.75
N GLY A 26 -12.94 18.56 -17.46
CA GLY A 26 -13.04 19.14 -16.11
C GLY A 26 -14.03 18.40 -15.21
N LEU A 27 -15.32 18.51 -15.53
CA LEU A 27 -16.41 17.93 -14.72
C LEU A 27 -16.35 16.40 -14.69
N ASP A 28 -16.02 15.75 -15.81
CA ASP A 28 -15.85 14.29 -15.86
C ASP A 28 -14.65 13.83 -15.04
N PHE A 29 -13.55 14.60 -15.01
CA PHE A 29 -12.38 14.29 -14.19
C PHE A 29 -12.72 14.41 -12.70
N PHE A 30 -13.36 15.49 -12.26
CA PHE A 30 -13.75 15.67 -10.86
C PHE A 30 -14.83 14.68 -10.42
N ALA A 31 -15.83 14.39 -11.26
CA ALA A 31 -16.86 13.40 -10.96
C ALA A 31 -16.30 11.97 -10.90
N ARG A 32 -15.40 11.61 -11.83
CA ARG A 32 -14.68 10.33 -11.79
C ARG A 32 -13.76 10.26 -10.58
N HIS A 33 -13.04 11.33 -10.25
CA HIS A 33 -12.20 11.42 -9.07
C HIS A 33 -13.04 11.27 -7.79
N ALA A 34 -14.17 11.97 -7.68
CA ALA A 34 -15.08 11.85 -6.54
C ALA A 34 -15.68 10.44 -6.42
N LEU A 35 -16.01 9.78 -7.54
CA LEU A 35 -16.47 8.39 -7.54
C LEU A 35 -15.35 7.42 -7.12
N VAL A 36 -14.13 7.61 -7.62
CA VAL A 36 -12.95 6.83 -7.23
C VAL A 36 -12.65 7.00 -5.75
N GLU A 37 -12.68 8.23 -5.23
CA GLU A 37 -12.49 8.52 -3.81
C GLU A 37 -13.62 7.94 -2.94
N ARG A 38 -14.88 7.97 -3.41
CA ARG A 38 -16.00 7.32 -2.71
C ARG A 38 -15.86 5.79 -2.67
N ARG A 39 -15.46 5.17 -3.79
CA ARG A 39 -15.18 3.73 -3.85
C ARG A 39 -14.01 3.36 -2.94
N ARG A 40 -12.96 4.17 -2.93
CA ARG A 40 -11.82 4.02 -2.03
C ARG A 40 -12.25 4.14 -0.57
N ALA A 41 -13.03 5.15 -0.21
CA ALA A 41 -13.54 5.31 1.14
C ALA A 41 -14.43 4.12 1.57
N ALA A 42 -15.22 3.55 0.65
CA ALA A 42 -15.99 2.33 0.93
C ALA A 42 -15.09 1.11 1.14
N GLN A 43 -14.07 0.92 0.29
CA GLN A 43 -13.06 -0.14 0.45
C GLN A 43 -12.32 -0.01 1.78
N VAL A 44 -11.86 1.19 2.13
CA VAL A 44 -11.18 1.49 3.39
C VAL A 44 -12.08 1.22 4.59
N ARG A 45 -13.38 1.59 4.52
CA ARG A 45 -14.35 1.30 5.58
C ARG A 45 -14.64 -0.20 5.77
N ALA A 46 -14.44 -1.02 4.74
CA ALA A 46 -14.61 -2.47 4.84
C ALA A 46 -13.38 -3.19 5.43
N LEU A 47 -12.20 -2.55 5.42
CA LEU A 47 -10.95 -3.16 5.90
C LEU A 47 -11.00 -3.56 7.39
N PRO A 48 -11.53 -2.75 8.33
CA PRO A 48 -11.62 -3.15 9.73
C PRO A 48 -12.36 -4.47 9.93
N GLY A 49 -13.51 -4.67 9.29
CA GLY A 49 -14.28 -5.92 9.40
C GLY A 49 -13.52 -7.14 8.86
N ALA A 50 -12.81 -6.99 7.75
CA ALA A 50 -11.94 -8.05 7.21
C ALA A 50 -10.73 -8.34 8.10
N LEU A 51 -10.20 -7.33 8.80
CA LEU A 51 -9.08 -7.48 9.74
C LEU A 51 -9.51 -8.07 11.09
N GLU A 52 -10.76 -7.86 11.49
CA GLU A 52 -11.33 -8.41 12.73
C GLU A 52 -11.67 -9.90 12.60
N SER A 53 -12.07 -10.37 11.41
CA SER A 53 -12.30 -11.79 11.16
C SER A 53 -11.01 -12.61 11.10
N ALA A 54 -9.87 -11.97 10.78
CA ALA A 54 -8.56 -12.62 10.75
C ALA A 54 -8.00 -12.84 12.17
N ARG A 55 -7.92 -14.09 12.63
CA ARG A 55 -7.24 -14.45 13.89
C ARG A 55 -5.72 -14.54 13.68
N GLY A 56 -4.94 -13.95 14.58
CA GLY A 56 -3.47 -14.02 14.57
C GLY A 56 -2.78 -12.95 13.70
N PRO A 57 -1.51 -13.18 13.30
CA PRO A 57 -0.76 -12.23 12.48
C PRO A 57 -1.43 -11.97 11.12
N ALA A 58 -1.45 -10.72 10.70
CA ALA A 58 -2.12 -10.29 9.48
C ALA A 58 -1.21 -9.36 8.65
N LEU A 59 -1.40 -9.42 7.32
CA LEU A 59 -0.74 -8.55 6.36
C LEU A 59 -1.77 -7.92 5.44
N LEU A 60 -1.66 -6.61 5.28
CA LEU A 60 -2.34 -5.84 4.24
C LEU A 60 -1.27 -5.28 3.31
N LEU A 61 -1.39 -5.58 2.02
CA LEU A 61 -0.43 -5.18 0.99
C LEU A 61 -1.20 -4.81 -0.28
N GLY A 62 -0.84 -3.71 -0.93
CA GLY A 62 -1.57 -3.25 -2.12
C GLY A 62 -1.16 -1.88 -2.62
N ASP A 63 -1.71 -1.50 -3.78
CA ASP A 63 -1.78 -0.08 -4.19
C ASP A 63 -2.93 0.54 -3.40
N LEU A 64 -2.60 1.28 -2.35
CA LEU A 64 -3.59 1.99 -1.54
C LEU A 64 -3.92 3.35 -2.17
N ASN A 65 -3.09 3.78 -3.14
CA ASN A 65 -3.27 4.98 -3.95
C ASN A 65 -3.54 6.24 -3.10
N THR A 66 -3.05 6.22 -1.87
CA THR A 66 -3.19 7.28 -0.88
C THR A 66 -1.79 7.59 -0.34
N PRO A 67 -1.38 8.86 -0.29
CA PRO A 67 -0.14 9.23 0.40
C PRO A 67 -0.25 8.84 1.89
N PRO A 68 0.87 8.74 2.63
CA PRO A 68 0.90 8.22 4.00
C PRO A 68 0.31 9.16 5.07
N ARG A 69 -0.90 9.66 4.84
CA ARG A 69 -1.65 10.62 5.69
C ARG A 69 -3.15 10.48 5.42
N GLY A 70 -3.99 10.84 6.41
CA GLY A 70 -5.44 10.97 6.23
C GLY A 70 -6.27 9.78 6.74
N LEU A 71 -7.53 9.70 6.30
CA LEU A 71 -8.57 8.78 6.80
C LEU A 71 -8.15 7.30 6.80
N LEU A 72 -7.31 6.91 5.84
CA LEU A 72 -6.80 5.55 5.69
C LEU A 72 -5.86 5.16 6.85
N TYR A 73 -4.99 6.07 7.32
CA TYR A 73 -4.12 5.80 8.48
C TYR A 73 -4.93 5.59 9.76
N GLY A 74 -6.01 6.35 9.95
CA GLY A 74 -6.92 6.18 11.09
C GLY A 74 -7.62 4.83 11.07
N ALA A 75 -8.17 4.44 9.91
CA ALA A 75 -8.85 3.15 9.73
C ALA A 75 -7.91 1.94 9.90
N LEU A 76 -6.62 2.12 9.58
CA LEU A 76 -5.59 1.09 9.72
C LEU A 76 -4.83 1.13 11.05
N GLY A 77 -5.27 1.90 12.05
CA GLY A 77 -4.53 2.09 13.31
C GLY A 77 -4.20 0.81 14.10
N ARG A 78 -4.83 -0.33 13.78
CA ARG A 78 -4.51 -1.66 14.36
C ARG A 78 -3.43 -2.43 13.60
N LEU A 79 -2.98 -1.90 12.46
CA LEU A 79 -1.85 -2.38 11.67
C LEU A 79 -0.70 -1.37 11.78
N GLN A 80 0.51 -1.88 11.65
CA GLN A 80 1.73 -1.10 11.63
C GLN A 80 2.21 -0.94 10.18
N ASP A 81 2.46 0.29 9.75
CA ASP A 81 3.12 0.59 8.48
C ASP A 81 4.57 0.07 8.51
N ALA A 82 4.87 -0.91 7.67
CA ALA A 82 6.19 -1.52 7.60
C ALA A 82 7.28 -0.52 7.16
N PHE A 83 6.94 0.41 6.27
CA PHE A 83 7.88 1.43 5.79
C PHE A 83 8.21 2.43 6.90
N ALA A 84 7.23 2.84 7.70
CA ALA A 84 7.48 3.68 8.86
C ALA A 84 8.42 3.02 9.89
N VAL A 85 8.42 1.69 9.98
CA VAL A 85 9.24 0.93 10.94
C VAL A 85 10.66 0.67 10.45
N ALA A 86 10.84 0.29 9.19
CA ALA A 86 12.12 -0.20 8.67
C ALA A 86 12.42 0.24 7.23
N GLY A 87 11.71 1.25 6.73
CA GLY A 87 11.94 1.83 5.41
C GLY A 87 13.25 2.61 5.32
N ARG A 88 13.82 2.64 4.12
CA ARG A 88 14.96 3.49 3.77
C ARG A 88 14.64 4.34 2.55
N GLY A 89 15.16 5.57 2.52
CA GLY A 89 14.89 6.54 1.46
C GLY A 89 13.45 7.05 1.48
N LEU A 90 13.00 7.58 0.35
CA LEU A 90 11.65 8.18 0.24
C LEU A 90 10.54 7.13 0.10
N GLY A 91 10.88 5.89 -0.28
CA GLY A 91 9.91 4.81 -0.44
C GLY A 91 8.94 5.00 -1.60
N TYR A 92 9.20 5.95 -2.49
CA TYR A 92 8.31 6.24 -3.61
C TYR A 92 8.27 5.08 -4.59
N THR A 93 7.06 4.78 -5.04
CA THR A 93 6.75 3.64 -5.89
C THR A 93 6.17 4.06 -7.23
N PHE A 94 5.59 5.26 -7.33
CA PHE A 94 4.97 5.74 -8.56
C PHE A 94 5.37 7.20 -8.89
N PRO A 95 5.48 7.55 -10.18
CA PRO A 95 5.66 6.64 -11.32
C PRO A 95 7.06 6.01 -11.30
N SER A 96 7.23 4.80 -11.84
CA SER A 96 8.45 3.99 -11.66
C SER A 96 9.74 4.65 -12.20
N ARG A 97 9.63 5.42 -13.29
CA ARG A 97 10.76 6.12 -13.93
C ARG A 97 11.18 7.42 -13.24
N LEU A 98 10.25 8.06 -12.53
CA LEU A 98 10.52 9.26 -11.74
C LEU A 98 9.64 9.19 -10.48
N PRO A 99 10.07 8.45 -9.44
CA PRO A 99 9.22 8.20 -8.29
C PRO A 99 8.94 9.49 -7.52
N LEU A 100 7.67 9.84 -7.34
CA LEU A 100 7.23 11.06 -6.65
C LEU A 100 6.30 10.77 -5.47
N MET A 101 5.66 9.61 -5.46
CA MET A 101 4.68 9.24 -4.44
C MET A 101 4.83 7.78 -4.02
N ARG A 102 4.51 7.53 -2.75
CA ARG A 102 4.37 6.18 -2.19
C ARG A 102 2.88 5.86 -2.15
N THR A 103 2.43 5.09 -3.13
CA THR A 103 1.04 4.62 -3.23
C THR A 103 0.90 3.16 -2.85
N ASP A 104 2.02 2.44 -2.81
CA ASP A 104 2.06 1.03 -2.51
C ASP A 104 2.67 0.80 -1.13
N ASP A 105 1.93 0.13 -0.27
CA ASP A 105 2.31 -0.03 1.14
C ASP A 105 2.19 -1.48 1.60
N VAL A 106 2.93 -1.78 2.67
CA VAL A 106 2.84 -3.03 3.43
C VAL A 106 2.53 -2.67 4.88
N TRP A 107 1.45 -3.24 5.40
CA TRP A 107 0.96 -3.02 6.75
C TRP A 107 0.81 -4.37 7.46
N SER A 108 1.16 -4.42 8.75
CA SER A 108 1.16 -5.69 9.47
C SER A 108 0.66 -5.62 10.90
N ARG A 109 0.05 -6.70 11.38
CA ARG A 109 -0.26 -6.96 12.81
C ARG A 109 0.37 -8.28 13.21
N GLY A 110 1.00 -8.34 14.38
CA GLY A 110 1.71 -9.54 14.86
C GLY A 110 3.01 -9.87 14.09
N LEU A 111 3.40 -9.01 13.14
CA LEU A 111 4.68 -9.05 12.43
C LEU A 111 5.32 -7.66 12.51
N ARG A 112 6.65 -7.62 12.58
CA ARG A 112 7.45 -6.41 12.57
C ARG A 112 8.36 -6.40 11.36
N ALA A 113 8.46 -5.26 10.68
CA ALA A 113 9.41 -5.09 9.61
C ALA A 113 10.85 -4.98 10.14
N SER A 114 11.76 -5.64 9.44
CA SER A 114 13.22 -5.58 9.67
C SER A 114 13.96 -4.84 8.56
N ALA A 115 13.40 -4.82 7.35
CA ALA A 115 13.85 -3.98 6.25
C ALA A 115 12.70 -3.75 5.27
N VAL A 116 12.57 -2.52 4.75
CA VAL A 116 11.67 -2.21 3.63
C VAL A 116 12.41 -1.35 2.61
N ARG A 117 12.28 -1.72 1.33
CA ARG A 117 12.90 -1.03 0.20
C ARG A 117 12.02 -1.11 -1.05
N THR A 118 12.27 -0.22 -2.00
CA THR A 118 11.68 -0.33 -3.34
C THR A 118 12.67 -0.94 -4.32
N ALA A 119 12.16 -1.62 -5.35
CA ALA A 119 12.94 -2.26 -6.40
C ALA A 119 12.30 -1.99 -7.76
N ASP A 120 13.09 -1.98 -8.84
CA ASP A 120 12.55 -1.81 -10.18
C ASP A 120 11.74 -3.05 -10.59
N ALA A 121 10.70 -2.82 -11.37
CA ALA A 121 9.80 -3.85 -11.91
C ALA A 121 9.36 -3.44 -13.33
N PRO A 122 9.00 -4.39 -14.21
CA PRO A 122 8.45 -4.09 -15.53
C PRO A 122 7.00 -3.60 -15.40
N SER A 123 6.83 -2.43 -14.77
CA SER A 123 5.57 -1.81 -14.38
C SER A 123 5.74 -0.30 -14.28
N ASP A 124 4.63 0.44 -14.34
CA ASP A 124 4.55 1.86 -13.99
C ASP A 124 4.70 2.12 -12.48
N HIS A 125 4.70 1.07 -11.66
CA HIS A 125 5.09 1.12 -10.25
C HIS A 125 6.40 0.36 -9.99
N ARG A 126 7.22 0.87 -9.07
CA ARG A 126 8.30 0.11 -8.43
C ARG A 126 7.70 -0.94 -7.49
N ALA A 127 8.38 -2.07 -7.37
CA ALA A 127 8.02 -3.08 -6.39
C ALA A 127 8.38 -2.61 -4.97
N VAL A 128 7.62 -3.07 -3.98
CA VAL A 128 7.94 -2.95 -2.56
C VAL A 128 8.42 -4.30 -2.05
N VAL A 129 9.58 -4.31 -1.39
CA VAL A 129 10.15 -5.49 -0.74
C VAL A 129 10.20 -5.24 0.76
N ALA A 130 9.53 -6.09 1.53
CA ALA A 130 9.53 -6.04 2.98
C ALA A 130 10.01 -7.38 3.57
N ASP A 131 11.00 -7.30 4.46
CA ASP A 131 11.48 -8.42 5.26
C ASP A 131 10.83 -8.35 6.65
N LEU A 132 9.94 -9.30 6.96
CA LEU A 132 9.12 -9.33 8.16
C LEU A 132 9.56 -10.45 9.10
N VAL A 133 9.44 -10.19 10.41
CA VAL A 133 9.63 -11.19 11.47
C VAL A 133 8.40 -11.22 12.36
N ARG A 134 8.13 -12.37 13.01
CA ARG A 134 7.08 -12.42 14.02
C ARG A 134 7.42 -11.43 15.13
N SER A 135 6.47 -10.57 15.47
CA SER A 135 6.61 -9.71 16.65
C SER A 135 6.64 -10.65 17.85
N GLY A 136 7.75 -10.69 18.57
CA GLY A 136 7.77 -11.32 19.89
C GLY A 136 6.83 -10.51 20.77
N VAL A 137 5.64 -11.05 21.02
CA VAL A 137 4.91 -10.70 22.23
C VAL A 137 5.52 -11.61 23.30
N PRO A 138 5.92 -11.10 24.48
CA PRO A 138 6.22 -11.95 25.62
C PRO A 138 5.08 -12.95 25.88
#